data_AF-A0A934ER26-F1
#
_entry.id   AF-A0A934ER26-F1
#
_cell.length_a   1.000
_cell.length_b   1.000
_cell.length_c   1.000
_cell.angle_alpha   90.00
_cell.angle_beta   90.00
_cell.angle_gamma   90.00
#
_symmetry.space_group_name_H-M   'P 1'
#
loop_
_entity.id
_entity.type
_entity.pdbx_description
1 polymer ?
#
loop_
_entity_poly.entity_id
_entity_poly.type
_entity_poly.pdbx_seq_one_letter_code
_entity_poly.pdbx_strand_id
1 'polypeptide(L)'
;MRVVADTNVIVSAMLWIGSPHQILVASEDARLTLCTSPSLLRELTGVLSRPKFAPRLRALQVSVSELTTGYARLARLVNPQRIMRVVAEDPADDEVLACALAARAHYIVSGDTDLLRVRSYRGISILSPHLFVQQKLSRS
;
A
#
# COMPACT_ATOMS: atom_id res chain seq x y z
N MET A 1 -11.32 5.27 -7.67
CA MET A 1 -10.83 6.10 -6.52
C MET A 1 -9.32 5.91 -6.34
N ARG A 2 -8.59 6.90 -5.81
CA ARG A 2 -7.13 6.80 -5.56
C ARG A 2 -6.82 6.33 -4.14
N VAL A 3 -5.97 5.33 -4.03
CA VAL A 3 -5.62 4.65 -2.77
C VAL A 3 -4.11 4.50 -2.66
N VAL A 4 -3.55 4.78 -1.49
CA VAL A 4 -2.18 4.35 -1.14
C VAL A 4 -2.32 3.22 -0.14
N ALA A 5 -1.69 2.09 -0.41
CA ALA A 5 -1.63 1.00 0.54
C ALA A 5 -0.23 0.96 1.15
N ASP A 6 -0.18 0.75 2.45
CA ASP A 6 1.04 0.50 3.20
C ASP A 6 1.79 -0.71 2.63
N THR A 7 3.12 -0.69 2.74
CA THR A 7 4.02 -1.73 2.28
C THR A 7 3.64 -3.09 2.87
N ASN A 8 3.26 -3.16 4.15
CA ASN A 8 2.82 -4.40 4.78
C ASN A 8 1.52 -4.97 4.14
N VAL A 9 0.60 -4.10 3.71
CA VAL A 9 -0.65 -4.47 3.05
C VAL A 9 -0.35 -4.99 1.65
N ILE A 10 0.54 -4.32 0.89
CA ILE A 10 0.94 -4.79 -0.44
C ILE A 10 1.66 -6.13 -0.37
N VAL A 11 2.59 -6.32 0.55
CA VAL A 11 3.25 -7.61 0.79
C VAL A 11 2.23 -8.68 1.12
N SER A 12 1.28 -8.37 2.02
CA SER A 12 0.23 -9.33 2.37
C SER A 12 -0.65 -9.67 1.18
N ALA A 13 -0.98 -8.69 0.34
CA ALA A 13 -1.83 -8.83 -0.83
C ALA A 13 -1.19 -9.71 -1.91
N MET A 14 0.13 -9.62 -2.09
CA MET A 14 0.87 -10.42 -3.07
C MET A 14 1.06 -11.87 -2.64
N LEU A 15 1.20 -12.11 -1.33
CA LEU A 15 1.64 -13.40 -0.82
C LEU A 15 0.50 -14.27 -0.27
N TRP A 16 -0.64 -13.69 0.11
CA TRP A 16 -1.77 -14.43 0.68
C TRP A 16 -3.11 -13.95 0.12
N ILE A 17 -4.10 -14.84 0.14
CA ILE A 17 -5.49 -14.50 -0.19
C ILE A 17 -6.15 -13.90 1.05
N GLY A 18 -6.90 -12.81 0.87
CA GLY A 18 -7.61 -12.12 1.93
C GLY A 18 -8.00 -10.69 1.53
N SER A 19 -8.39 -9.87 2.51
CA SER A 19 -8.77 -8.47 2.25
C SER A 19 -7.68 -7.65 1.55
N PRO A 20 -6.37 -7.77 1.88
CA PRO A 20 -5.31 -7.11 1.11
C PRO A 20 -5.28 -7.54 -0.36
N HIS A 21 -5.41 -8.84 -0.65
CA HIS A 21 -5.42 -9.36 -2.03
C HIS A 21 -6.56 -8.77 -2.87
N GLN A 22 -7.74 -8.60 -2.27
CA GLN A 22 -8.89 -7.98 -2.94
C GLN A 22 -8.64 -6.52 -3.36
N ILE A 23 -7.71 -5.82 -2.70
CA ILE A 23 -7.32 -4.46 -3.09
C ILE A 23 -6.47 -4.47 -4.36
N LEU A 24 -5.55 -5.43 -4.51
CA LEU A 24 -4.79 -5.62 -5.76
C LEU A 24 -5.74 -5.97 -6.91
N VAL A 25 -6.60 -6.97 -6.71
CA VAL A 25 -7.60 -7.38 -7.71
C VAL A 25 -8.48 -6.21 -8.11
N ALA A 26 -8.98 -5.40 -7.15
CA ALA A 26 -9.76 -4.22 -7.48
C ALA A 26 -8.98 -3.15 -8.27
N SER A 27 -7.66 -3.09 -8.14
CA SER A 27 -6.81 -2.23 -8.97
C SER A 27 -6.65 -2.80 -10.38
N GLU A 28 -6.49 -4.12 -10.51
CA GLU A 28 -6.41 -4.83 -11.79
C GLU A 28 -7.73 -4.71 -12.57
N ASP A 29 -8.86 -4.79 -11.88
CA ASP A 29 -10.22 -4.58 -12.41
C ASP A 29 -10.53 -3.10 -12.72
N ALA A 30 -9.57 -2.19 -12.54
CA ALA A 30 -9.74 -0.73 -12.67
C ALA A 30 -10.84 -0.10 -11.77
N ARG A 31 -11.29 -0.78 -10.71
CA ARG A 31 -12.25 -0.26 -9.72
C ARG A 31 -11.62 0.78 -8.80
N LEU A 32 -10.30 0.69 -8.60
CA LEU A 32 -9.50 1.69 -7.90
C LEU A 32 -8.15 1.91 -8.61
N THR A 33 -7.45 2.96 -8.19
CA THR A 33 -6.10 3.26 -8.66
C THR A 33 -5.18 3.24 -7.46
N LEU A 34 -4.34 2.20 -7.38
CA LEU A 34 -3.23 2.19 -6.43
C LEU A 34 -2.23 3.26 -6.81
N CYS A 35 -1.71 3.96 -5.81
CA CYS A 35 -0.67 4.96 -5.96
C CYS A 35 0.52 4.54 -5.10
N THR A 36 1.72 4.70 -5.63
CA THR A 36 2.97 4.36 -4.94
C THR A 36 4.04 5.41 -5.22
N SER A 37 5.16 5.35 -4.51
CA SER A 37 6.31 6.24 -4.71
C SER A 37 7.58 5.43 -4.91
N PRO A 38 8.67 6.03 -5.44
CA PRO A 38 9.95 5.35 -5.52
C PRO A 38 10.45 4.84 -4.15
N SER A 39 10.14 5.55 -3.05
CA SER A 39 10.54 5.09 -1.71
C SER A 39 9.74 3.88 -1.24
N LEU A 40 8.41 3.90 -1.39
CA LEU A 40 7.55 2.76 -1.05
C LEU A 40 7.89 1.52 -1.90
N LEU A 41 8.27 1.70 -3.17
CA LEU A 41 8.74 0.59 -4.00
C LEU A 41 10.06 -0.01 -3.48
N ARG A 42 11.01 0.83 -3.06
CA ARG A 42 12.27 0.34 -2.44
C ARG A 42 12.01 -0.38 -1.14
N GLU A 43 11.12 0.16 -0.30
CA GLU A 43 10.72 -0.49 0.94
C GLU A 43 10.07 -1.85 0.66
N LEU A 44 9.13 -1.92 -0.29
CA LEU A 44 8.49 -3.16 -0.73
C LEU A 44 9.52 -4.21 -1.16
N THR A 45 10.48 -3.83 -2.01
CA THR A 45 11.59 -4.73 -2.40
C THR A 45 12.34 -5.22 -1.15
N GLY A 46 12.75 -4.31 -0.26
CA GLY A 46 13.49 -4.65 0.95
C GLY A 46 12.71 -5.57 1.90
N VAL A 47 11.41 -5.36 2.04
CA VAL A 47 10.54 -6.20 2.88
C VAL A 47 10.38 -7.59 2.26
N LEU A 48 10.09 -7.70 0.96
CA LEU A 48 9.95 -8.98 0.26
C LEU A 48 11.25 -9.80 0.25
N SER A 49 12.42 -9.14 0.27
CA SER A 49 13.73 -9.79 0.36
C SER A 49 14.04 -10.39 1.73
N ARG A 50 13.21 -10.18 2.76
CA ARG A 50 13.46 -10.73 4.11
C ARG A 50 13.38 -12.27 4.09
N PRO A 51 14.29 -13.00 4.78
CA PRO A 51 14.35 -14.47 4.74
C PRO A 51 13.03 -15.19 5.08
N LYS A 52 12.22 -14.59 5.95
CA LYS A 52 10.90 -15.13 6.36
C LYS A 52 9.91 -15.31 5.20
N PHE A 53 10.02 -14.54 4.11
CA PHE A 53 9.14 -14.66 2.95
C PHE A 53 9.67 -15.61 1.88
N ALA A 54 10.94 -16.02 1.95
CA ALA A 54 11.56 -16.89 0.96
C ALA A 54 10.82 -18.23 0.76
N PRO A 55 10.32 -18.93 1.81
CA PRO A 55 9.52 -20.15 1.62
C PRO A 55 8.24 -19.88 0.82
N ARG A 56 7.58 -18.74 1.07
CA ARG A 56 6.32 -18.38 0.42
C ARG A 56 6.53 -18.01 -1.05
N LEU A 57 7.56 -17.22 -1.34
CA LEU A 57 7.96 -16.87 -2.71
C LEU A 57 8.29 -18.12 -3.54
N ARG A 58 9.03 -19.08 -2.97
CA ARG A 58 9.32 -20.36 -3.63
C ARG A 58 8.04 -21.17 -3.92
N ALA A 59 7.13 -21.25 -2.96
CA ALA A 59 5.87 -21.97 -3.14
C ALA A 59 4.98 -21.36 -4.24
N LEU A 60 5.03 -20.03 -4.40
CA LEU A 60 4.33 -19.30 -5.45
C LEU A 60 5.09 -19.27 -6.79
N GLN A 61 6.34 -19.76 -6.83
CA GLN A 61 7.22 -19.71 -8.00
C GLN A 61 7.42 -18.29 -8.58
N VAL A 62 7.47 -17.28 -7.70
CA VAL A 62 7.69 -15.87 -8.07
C VAL A 62 8.93 -15.31 -7.39
N SER A 63 9.62 -14.41 -8.08
CA SER A 63 10.74 -13.64 -7.54
C SER A 63 10.29 -12.30 -6.97
N VAL A 64 11.12 -11.73 -6.09
CA VAL A 64 10.90 -10.36 -5.58
C VAL A 64 10.83 -9.35 -6.73
N SER A 65 11.72 -9.49 -7.72
CA SER A 65 11.79 -8.57 -8.87
C SER A 65 10.51 -8.58 -9.71
N GLU A 66 9.94 -9.76 -9.96
CA GLU A 66 8.68 -9.91 -10.69
C GLU A 66 7.53 -9.24 -9.94
N LEU A 67 7.40 -9.49 -8.63
CA LEU A 67 6.35 -8.88 -7.81
C LEU A 67 6.48 -7.35 -7.77
N THR A 68 7.69 -6.83 -7.54
CA THR A 68 7.91 -5.38 -7.46
C THR A 68 7.72 -4.70 -8.81
N THR A 69 8.13 -5.34 -9.91
CA THR A 69 7.95 -4.80 -11.26
C THR A 69 6.49 -4.85 -11.69
N GLY A 70 5.78 -5.94 -11.38
CA GLY A 70 4.34 -6.06 -11.64
C GLY A 70 3.55 -4.98 -10.91
N TYR A 71 3.86 -4.77 -9.62
CA TYR A 71 3.21 -3.72 -8.84
C TYR A 71 3.55 -2.31 -9.31
N ALA A 72 4.80 -2.03 -9.69
CA ALA A 72 5.18 -0.73 -10.26
C ALA A 72 4.47 -0.43 -11.59
N ARG A 73 4.09 -1.46 -12.36
CA ARG A 73 3.28 -1.32 -13.58
C ARG A 73 1.79 -1.12 -13.28
N LEU A 74 1.28 -1.79 -12.25
CA LEU A 74 -0.12 -1.69 -11.83
C LEU A 74 -0.43 -0.36 -11.15
N ALA A 75 0.47 0.09 -10.26
CA ALA A 75 0.27 1.29 -9.45
C ALA A 75 0.73 2.55 -10.19
N ARG A 76 0.01 3.66 -9.96
CA ARG A 76 0.41 4.98 -10.42
C ARG A 76 1.59 5.48 -9.58
N LEU A 77 2.75 5.63 -10.20
CA LEU A 77 3.94 6.20 -9.57
C LEU A 77 3.77 7.71 -9.36
N VAL A 78 4.00 8.17 -8.13
CA VAL A 78 4.02 9.59 -7.77
C VAL A 78 5.34 9.95 -7.12
N ASN A 79 5.84 11.15 -7.41
CA ASN A 79 6.99 11.71 -6.75
C ASN A 79 6.51 12.65 -5.64
N PRO A 80 6.54 12.24 -4.36
CA PRO A 80 6.22 13.14 -3.28
C PRO A 80 7.22 14.29 -3.28
N GLN A 81 6.71 15.53 -3.41
CA GLN A 81 7.53 16.69 -3.09
C GLN A 81 7.93 16.58 -1.62
N ARG A 82 9.18 16.93 -1.30
CA ARG A 82 9.68 16.93 0.09
C ARG A 82 8.63 17.59 0.98
N ILE A 83 7.92 16.79 1.75
CA ILE A 83 6.99 17.31 2.73
C ILE A 83 7.87 17.89 3.81
N MET A 84 7.78 19.20 4.06
CA MET A 84 8.31 19.77 5.29
C MET A 84 7.71 18.95 6.42
N ARG A 85 8.51 18.15 7.13
CA ARG A 85 8.08 17.22 8.19
C ARG A 85 6.89 17.78 8.95
N VAL A 86 5.70 17.25 8.67
CA VAL A 86 4.47 17.66 9.36
C VAL A 86 4.19 16.60 10.40
N VAL A 87 4.74 16.86 11.58
CA VAL A 87 4.42 16.21 12.87
C VAL A 87 5.07 14.83 13.10
N ALA A 88 5.81 14.77 14.20
CA ALA A 88 6.60 13.66 14.73
C ALA A 88 5.78 12.43 15.13
N GLU A 89 6.32 11.22 14.92
CA GLU A 89 7.07 10.43 15.93
C GLU A 89 7.64 9.12 15.36
N ASP A 90 7.24 8.67 14.17
CA ASP A 90 7.86 7.53 13.46
C ASP A 90 8.20 7.88 11.98
N PRO A 91 9.49 7.84 11.57
CA PRO A 91 9.93 8.17 10.21
C PRO A 91 9.36 7.28 9.08
N ALA A 92 8.82 6.09 9.40
CA ALA A 92 8.24 5.19 8.39
C ALA A 92 6.85 5.64 7.91
N ASP A 93 6.03 6.18 8.81
CA ASP A 93 4.68 6.66 8.50
C ASP A 93 4.69 7.89 7.58
N ASP A 94 5.79 8.65 7.61
CA ASP A 94 6.01 9.83 6.78
C ASP A 94 5.95 9.51 5.28
N GLU A 95 6.43 8.34 4.84
CA GLU A 95 6.51 8.02 3.41
C GLU A 95 5.14 7.65 2.81
N VAL A 96 4.32 6.90 3.55
CA VAL A 96 2.96 6.53 3.14
C VAL A 96 2.08 7.78 3.10
N LEU A 97 2.13 8.62 4.15
CA LEU A 97 1.41 9.88 4.20
C LEU A 97 1.87 10.83 3.10
N ALA A 98 3.17 10.90 2.83
CA ALA A 98 3.70 11.74 1.78
C ALA A 98 3.29 11.31 0.38
N CYS A 99 3.35 10.01 0.11
CA CYS A 99 2.82 9.43 -1.11
C CYS A 99 1.32 9.75 -1.26
N ALA A 100 0.54 9.59 -0.18
CA ALA A 100 -0.90 9.85 -0.20
C ALA A 100 -1.22 11.31 -0.52
N LEU A 101 -0.51 12.27 0.08
CA LEU A 101 -0.67 13.69 -0.22
C LEU A 101 -0.31 14.02 -1.68
N ALA A 102 0.85 13.56 -2.14
CA ALA A 102 1.30 13.78 -3.52
C ALA A 102 0.36 13.13 -4.54
N ALA A 103 -0.18 11.97 -4.19
CA ALA A 103 -1.15 11.26 -4.97
C ALA A 103 -2.54 11.90 -4.93
N ARG A 104 -2.80 12.89 -4.06
CA ARG A 104 -4.13 13.33 -3.59
C ARG A 104 -5.07 12.12 -3.38
N ALA A 105 -4.58 11.14 -2.65
CA ALA A 105 -5.31 9.91 -2.36
C ALA A 105 -6.59 10.22 -1.58
N HIS A 106 -7.61 9.39 -1.77
CA HIS A 106 -8.84 9.47 -0.97
C HIS A 106 -8.71 8.59 0.27
N TYR A 107 -7.92 7.51 0.15
CA TYR A 107 -7.72 6.53 1.21
C TYR A 107 -6.26 6.14 1.35
N ILE A 108 -5.85 5.94 2.61
CA ILE A 108 -4.70 5.12 2.97
C ILE A 108 -5.24 3.81 3.52
N VAL A 109 -4.67 2.69 3.09
CA VAL A 109 -4.97 1.38 3.66
C VAL A 109 -3.73 0.87 4.38
N SER A 110 -3.83 0.66 5.69
CA SER A 110 -2.70 0.21 6.51
C SER A 110 -3.13 -0.85 7.52
N GLY A 111 -2.20 -1.77 7.82
CA GLY A 111 -2.31 -2.69 8.94
C GLY A 111 -1.73 -2.16 10.25
N ASP A 112 -1.09 -0.99 10.22
CA ASP A 112 -0.45 -0.36 11.37
C ASP A 112 -1.49 0.25 12.31
N THR A 113 -1.49 -0.19 13.57
CA THR A 113 -2.47 0.28 14.56
C THR A 113 -2.33 1.76 14.87
N ASP A 114 -1.13 2.30 14.86
CA ASP A 114 -0.88 3.70 15.22
C ASP A 114 -1.30 4.63 14.08
N LEU A 115 -1.01 4.25 12.83
CA LEU A 115 -1.55 4.95 11.67
C LEU A 115 -3.09 4.87 11.62
N LEU A 116 -3.67 3.73 11.99
CA LEU A 116 -5.13 3.56 12.07
C LEU A 116 -5.78 4.43 13.17
N ARG A 117 -5.08 4.75 14.26
CA ARG A 117 -5.60 5.66 15.31
C ARG A 117 -5.79 7.08 14.79
N VAL A 118 -5.00 7.51 13.80
CA VAL A 118 -5.11 8.84 13.19
C VAL A 118 -6.45 9.02 12.47
N ARG A 119 -7.04 7.93 11.95
CA ARG A 119 -8.32 7.85 11.20
C ARG A 119 -8.41 8.65 9.91
N SER A 120 -7.90 9.88 9.90
CA SER A 120 -7.84 10.73 8.71
C SER A 120 -6.72 11.75 8.81
N TYR A 121 -6.06 12.03 7.70
CA TYR A 121 -5.01 13.03 7.63
C TYR A 121 -5.23 13.94 6.42
N ARG A 122 -5.41 15.25 6.66
CA ARG A 122 -5.65 16.26 5.60
C ARG A 122 -6.72 15.88 4.56
N GLY A 123 -7.83 15.30 5.04
CA GLY A 123 -8.94 14.85 4.20
C GLY A 123 -8.76 13.47 3.55
N ILE A 124 -7.66 12.77 3.84
CA ILE A 124 -7.40 11.40 3.40
C ILE A 124 -7.84 10.45 4.52
N SER A 125 -8.77 9.54 4.24
CA SER A 125 -9.25 8.57 5.24
C SER A 125 -8.31 7.38 5.37
N ILE A 126 -8.03 6.94 6.59
CA ILE A 126 -7.15 5.81 6.89
C ILE A 126 -8.02 4.64 7.35
N LEU A 127 -7.93 3.50 6.66
CA LEU A 127 -8.75 2.32 6.92
C LEU A 127 -7.88 1.06 6.98
N SER A 128 -8.32 0.07 7.76
CA SER A 128 -7.72 -1.26 7.70
C SER A 128 -8.12 -1.95 6.39
N PRO A 129 -7.37 -2.95 5.89
CA PRO A 129 -7.72 -3.67 4.67
C PRO A 129 -9.13 -4.24 4.70
N HIS A 130 -9.53 -4.81 5.85
CA HIS A 130 -10.86 -5.39 6.03
C HIS A 130 -11.96 -4.33 5.90
N LEU A 131 -11.84 -3.21 6.61
CA LEU A 131 -12.82 -2.13 6.57
C LEU A 131 -12.87 -1.46 5.18
N PHE A 132 -11.71 -1.28 4.54
CA PHE A 132 -11.65 -0.70 3.19
C PHE A 132 -12.42 -1.57 2.19
N VAL A 133 -12.17 -2.88 2.16
CA VAL A 133 -12.91 -3.81 1.31
C VAL A 133 -14.40 -3.71 1.60
N GLN A 134 -14.79 -3.87 2.87
CA GLN A 134 -16.20 -3.91 3.28
C GLN A 134 -16.97 -2.65 2.88
N GLN A 135 -16.35 -1.47 3.04
CA GLN A 135 -17.05 -0.20 2.83
C GLN A 135 -16.95 0.32 1.39
N LYS A 136 -15.87 -0.02 0.67
CA LYS A 136 -15.53 0.62 -0.61
C LYS A 136 -15.53 -0.34 -1.79
N LEU A 137 -15.43 -1.64 -1.56
CA LEU A 137 -15.39 -2.66 -2.62
C LEU A 137 -16.59 -3.62 -2.59
N SER A 138 -17.37 -3.64 -1.51
CA SER A 138 -18.55 -4.52 -1.33
C SER A 138 -19.86 -3.98 -1.90
N ARG A 139 -19.83 -2.97 -2.78
CA ARG A 139 -21.02 -2.48 -3.48
C ARG A 139 -20.93 -2.89 -4.96
N SER A 140 -21.56 -4.01 -5.28
CA SER A 140 -22.07 -4.36 -6.61
C SER A 140 -23.59 -4.26 -6.57
#